data_AF-A0A3G4W8V1-F1
#
_entry.id   AF-A0A3G4W8V1-F1
#
_cell.length_a   1.000
_cell.length_b   1.000
_cell.length_c   1.000
_cell.angle_alpha   90.00
_cell.angle_beta   90.00
_cell.angle_gamma   90.00
#
_symmetry.space_group_name_H-M   'P 1'
#
loop_
_entity.id
_entity.type
_entity.pdbx_description
1 polymer ?
#
loop_
_entity_poly.entity_id
_entity_poly.type
_entity_poly.pdbx_seq_one_letter_code
_entity_poly.pdbx_strand_id
1 'polypeptide(L)'
;MTRRQLTNAQWKFIEPYLPIGRYGPYPERLREQFEGVIWRFRSSAQWREMPAEFGPWATVYGRFRVWRDAGVFTALLEGLIAEGARVGRTDLSLVSVDSTTVRAHQDSAGMRVSKHLMEALEEAVQEQETARQKGADRRNRTDRPSVGPSGADVSSA
;
A
#
# COMPACT_ATOMS: atom_id res chain seq x y z
N MET A 1 -0.78 -27.74 -20.01
CA MET A 1 0.36 -28.01 -19.11
C MET A 1 0.68 -26.74 -18.36
N THR A 2 0.31 -26.66 -17.09
CA THR A 2 0.59 -25.48 -16.29
C THR A 2 1.96 -25.68 -15.64
N ARG A 3 2.96 -24.93 -16.11
CA ARG A 3 4.33 -25.08 -15.64
C ARG A 3 4.47 -24.33 -14.31
N ARG A 4 4.97 -25.01 -13.25
CA ARG A 4 5.49 -24.33 -12.05
C ARG A 4 6.54 -23.30 -12.49
N GLN A 5 6.37 -22.05 -12.08
CA GLN A 5 7.08 -20.93 -12.69
C GLN A 5 8.28 -20.48 -11.88
N LEU A 6 8.28 -20.71 -10.56
CA LEU A 6 9.33 -20.23 -9.70
C LEU A 6 10.44 -21.26 -9.61
N THR A 7 11.66 -20.84 -9.92
CA THR A 7 12.87 -21.58 -9.56
C THR A 7 13.05 -21.58 -8.05
N ASN A 8 13.86 -22.51 -7.53
CA ASN A 8 14.16 -22.54 -6.09
C ASN A 8 14.83 -21.25 -5.60
N ALA A 9 15.65 -20.61 -6.44
CA ALA A 9 16.30 -19.34 -6.11
C ALA A 9 15.28 -18.20 -6.01
N GLN A 10 14.34 -18.10 -6.96
CA GLN A 10 13.25 -17.11 -6.90
C GLN A 10 12.34 -17.36 -5.69
N TRP A 11 12.03 -18.63 -5.40
CA TRP A 11 11.24 -18.98 -4.22
C TRP A 11 11.94 -18.54 -2.92
N LYS A 12 13.24 -18.83 -2.77
CA LYS A 12 14.03 -18.43 -1.59
C LYS A 12 14.05 -16.92 -1.39
N PHE A 13 13.98 -16.14 -2.46
CA PHE A 13 13.86 -14.68 -2.38
C PHE A 13 12.45 -14.24 -1.94
N ILE A 14 11.39 -14.90 -2.43
CA ILE A 14 9.99 -14.51 -2.20
C ILE A 14 9.48 -14.94 -0.83
N GLU A 15 9.81 -16.17 -0.40
CA GLU A 15 9.27 -16.80 0.81
C GLU A 15 9.32 -15.90 2.06
N PRO A 16 10.41 -15.16 2.35
CA PRO A 16 10.48 -14.29 3.54
C PRO A 16 9.44 -13.17 3.59
N TYR A 17 8.89 -12.76 2.45
CA TYR A 17 7.87 -11.71 2.38
C TYR A 17 6.47 -12.21 2.68
N LEU A 18 6.25 -13.54 2.66
CA LEU A 18 4.92 -14.11 2.83
C LEU A 18 4.63 -14.24 4.33
N PRO A 19 3.67 -13.48 4.89
CA PRO A 19 3.30 -13.63 6.28
C PRO A 19 2.69 -15.02 6.46
N ILE A 20 3.37 -15.82 7.26
CA ILE A 20 2.85 -17.06 7.80
C ILE A 20 2.20 -16.65 9.12
N GLY A 21 0.92 -16.96 9.29
CA GLY A 21 0.15 -16.52 10.46
C GLY A 21 0.90 -16.77 11.78
N ARG A 22 0.75 -15.85 12.74
CA ARG A 22 1.45 -15.88 14.04
C ARG A 22 1.19 -17.18 14.83
N TYR A 23 0.09 -17.85 14.54
CA TYR A 23 -0.35 -19.09 15.18
C TYR A 23 -0.78 -20.12 14.13
N GLY A 24 -0.57 -21.39 14.44
CA GLY A 24 -0.94 -22.52 13.60
C GLY A 24 0.23 -23.16 12.85
N PRO A 25 0.01 -24.31 12.20
CA PRO A 25 1.05 -25.03 11.49
C PRO A 25 1.55 -24.25 10.27
N TYR A 26 2.83 -24.41 9.95
CA TYR A 26 3.40 -23.87 8.72
C TYR A 26 2.62 -24.41 7.52
N PRO A 27 2.22 -23.56 6.56
CA PRO A 27 1.47 -24.03 5.40
C PRO A 27 2.28 -24.95 4.50
N GLU A 28 1.94 -26.24 4.46
CA GLU A 28 2.65 -27.24 3.65
C GLU A 28 2.67 -26.93 2.15
N ARG A 29 1.70 -26.13 1.66
CA ARG A 29 1.53 -25.78 0.24
C ARG A 29 1.75 -24.30 -0.07
N LEU A 30 2.56 -23.61 0.74
CA LEU A 30 2.76 -22.16 0.62
C LEU A 30 3.23 -21.76 -0.79
N ARG A 31 4.21 -22.51 -1.31
CA ARG A 31 4.76 -22.29 -2.65
C ARG A 31 3.73 -22.52 -3.73
N GLU A 32 3.03 -23.65 -3.70
CA GLU A 32 1.99 -23.98 -4.68
C GLU A 32 0.89 -22.91 -4.71
N GLN A 33 0.49 -22.41 -3.54
CA GLN A 33 -0.54 -21.38 -3.46
C GLN A 33 -0.04 -20.05 -4.03
N PHE A 34 1.20 -19.65 -3.74
CA PHE A 34 1.78 -18.45 -4.32
C PHE A 34 1.95 -18.59 -5.85
N GLU A 35 2.39 -19.76 -6.34
CA GLU A 35 2.43 -20.05 -7.77
C GLU A 35 1.04 -20.01 -8.42
N GLY A 36 -0.02 -20.42 -7.70
CA GLY A 36 -1.40 -20.28 -8.12
C GLY A 36 -1.84 -18.82 -8.28
N VAL A 37 -1.39 -17.95 -7.37
CA VAL A 37 -1.61 -16.49 -7.49
C VAL A 37 -0.89 -15.94 -8.73
N ILE A 38 0.38 -16.31 -8.95
CA ILE A 38 1.12 -15.90 -10.16
C ILE A 38 0.39 -16.39 -11.42
N TRP A 39 -0.04 -17.65 -11.43
CA TRP A 39 -0.79 -18.22 -12.54
C TRP A 39 -2.04 -17.39 -12.85
N ARG A 40 -2.83 -17.03 -11.82
CA ARG A 40 -4.05 -16.24 -11.98
C ARG A 40 -3.78 -14.87 -12.61
N PHE A 41 -2.71 -14.18 -12.20
CA PHE A 41 -2.38 -12.87 -12.78
C PHE A 41 -1.84 -12.97 -14.20
N ARG A 42 -1.08 -14.03 -14.52
CA ARG A 42 -0.54 -14.21 -15.86
C ARG A 42 -1.58 -14.70 -16.88
N SER A 43 -2.51 -15.56 -16.46
CA SER A 43 -3.51 -16.13 -17.36
C SER A 43 -4.71 -15.21 -17.58
N SER A 44 -4.94 -14.27 -16.66
CA SER A 44 -6.18 -13.48 -16.58
C SER A 44 -7.47 -14.31 -16.50
N ALA A 45 -7.37 -15.63 -16.32
CA ALA A 45 -8.49 -16.57 -16.25
C ALA A 45 -9.28 -16.41 -14.95
N GLN A 46 -10.46 -17.01 -14.84
CA GLN A 46 -11.24 -16.92 -13.60
C GLN A 46 -10.58 -17.73 -12.47
N TRP A 47 -10.75 -17.31 -11.21
CA TRP A 47 -10.23 -18.06 -10.07
C TRP A 47 -10.74 -19.52 -10.04
N ARG A 48 -11.98 -19.76 -10.48
CA ARG A 48 -12.60 -21.08 -10.52
C ARG A 48 -11.99 -22.01 -11.57
N GLU A 49 -11.27 -21.46 -12.54
CA GLU A 49 -10.57 -22.21 -13.60
C GLU A 49 -9.13 -22.57 -13.19
N MET A 50 -8.73 -22.20 -11.97
CA MET A 50 -7.38 -22.45 -11.49
C MET A 50 -7.08 -23.96 -11.42
N PRO A 51 -5.94 -24.41 -11.96
CA PRO A 51 -5.52 -25.81 -11.89
C PRO A 51 -5.43 -26.33 -10.44
N ALA A 52 -5.91 -27.55 -10.22
CA ALA A 52 -5.97 -28.18 -8.90
C ALA A 52 -4.58 -28.44 -8.26
N GLU A 53 -3.51 -28.43 -9.06
CA GLU A 53 -2.12 -28.54 -8.58
C GLU A 53 -1.73 -27.43 -7.59
N PHE A 54 -2.34 -26.24 -7.69
CA PHE A 54 -2.12 -25.12 -6.77
C PHE A 54 -2.97 -25.23 -5.48
N GLY A 55 -3.88 -26.19 -5.42
CA GLY A 55 -4.83 -26.40 -4.33
C GLY A 55 -6.21 -25.79 -4.62
N PRO A 56 -7.14 -25.84 -3.65
CA PRO A 56 -8.48 -25.29 -3.81
C PRO A 56 -8.44 -23.78 -4.07
N TRP A 57 -9.12 -23.32 -5.12
CA TRP A 57 -9.09 -21.91 -5.53
C TRP A 57 -9.54 -20.94 -4.42
N ALA A 58 -10.52 -21.33 -3.60
CA ALA A 58 -11.00 -20.51 -2.50
C ALA A 58 -9.92 -20.28 -1.44
N THR A 59 -9.10 -21.31 -1.16
CA THR A 59 -7.97 -21.22 -0.23
C THR A 59 -6.87 -20.32 -0.78
N VAL A 60 -6.52 -20.46 -2.07
CA VAL A 60 -5.52 -19.61 -2.73
C VAL A 60 -5.97 -18.15 -2.74
N TYR A 61 -7.23 -17.91 -3.10
CA TYR A 61 -7.80 -16.56 -3.10
C TYR A 61 -7.83 -15.94 -1.70
N GLY A 62 -8.21 -16.71 -0.67
CA GLY A 62 -8.19 -16.25 0.72
C GLY A 62 -6.79 -15.80 1.14
N ARG A 63 -5.75 -16.56 0.77
CA ARG A 63 -4.35 -16.19 1.04
C ARG A 63 -3.89 -14.98 0.25
N PHE A 64 -4.23 -14.92 -1.03
CA PHE A 64 -3.97 -13.74 -1.84
C PHE A 64 -4.52 -12.48 -1.19
N ARG A 65 -5.75 -12.50 -0.67
CA ARG A 65 -6.34 -11.36 0.05
C ARG A 65 -5.52 -10.97 1.27
N VAL A 66 -5.14 -11.94 2.10
CA VAL A 66 -4.30 -11.68 3.28
C VAL A 66 -2.97 -11.04 2.89
N TRP A 67 -2.30 -11.55 1.85
CA TRP A 67 -1.04 -11.00 1.36
C TRP A 67 -1.19 -9.61 0.76
N ARG A 68 -2.24 -9.39 -0.03
CA ARG A 68 -2.58 -8.08 -0.60
C ARG A 68 -2.79 -7.06 0.51
N ASP A 69 -3.61 -7.38 1.50
CA ASP A 69 -3.97 -6.47 2.58
C ASP A 69 -2.78 -6.22 3.52
N ALA A 70 -1.85 -7.19 3.62
CA ALA A 70 -0.58 -7.03 4.33
C ALA A 70 0.53 -6.31 3.52
N GLY A 71 0.25 -5.86 2.29
CA GLY A 71 1.22 -5.13 1.46
C GLY A 71 2.35 -5.97 0.87
N VAL A 72 2.21 -7.30 0.86
CA VAL A 72 3.27 -8.25 0.43
C VAL A 72 3.74 -7.98 -0.99
N PHE A 73 2.83 -7.69 -1.92
CA PHE A 73 3.17 -7.46 -3.32
C PHE A 73 3.96 -6.16 -3.53
N THR A 74 3.64 -5.11 -2.76
CA THR A 74 4.38 -3.85 -2.76
C THR A 74 5.80 -4.09 -2.25
N ALA A 75 5.94 -4.72 -1.07
CA ALA A 75 7.24 -5.02 -0.49
C ALA A 75 8.09 -5.94 -1.37
N LEU A 76 7.47 -6.93 -2.03
CA LEU A 76 8.14 -7.81 -2.99
C LEU A 76 8.66 -7.04 -4.21
N LEU A 77 7.85 -6.13 -4.76
CA LEU A 77 8.25 -5.31 -5.90
C LEU A 77 9.44 -4.41 -5.54
N GLU A 78 9.37 -3.73 -4.41
CA GLU A 78 10.48 -2.91 -3.89
C GLU A 78 11.75 -3.74 -3.70
N GLY A 79 11.62 -4.93 -3.10
CA GLY A 79 12.74 -5.86 -2.93
C GLY A 79 13.35 -6.31 -4.25
N LEU A 80 12.52 -6.62 -5.26
CA LEU A 80 12.99 -7.02 -6.59
C LEU A 80 13.73 -5.88 -7.29
N ILE A 81 13.23 -4.65 -7.18
CA ILE A 81 13.89 -3.45 -7.72
C ILE A 81 15.25 -3.24 -7.05
N ALA A 82 15.30 -3.33 -5.72
CA ALA A 82 16.54 -3.18 -4.95
C ALA A 82 17.58 -4.25 -5.31
N GLU A 83 17.17 -5.52 -5.40
CA GLU A 83 18.06 -6.61 -5.80
C GLU A 83 18.52 -6.43 -7.26
N GLY A 84 17.61 -6.04 -8.16
CA GLY A 84 17.92 -5.73 -9.55
C GLY A 84 18.97 -4.63 -9.69
N ALA A 85 18.84 -3.55 -8.91
CA ALA A 85 19.81 -2.47 -8.87
C ALA A 85 21.17 -2.96 -8.31
N ARG A 86 21.16 -3.75 -7.24
CA ARG A 86 22.37 -4.30 -6.61
C ARG A 86 23.18 -5.16 -7.59
N VAL A 87 22.53 -5.93 -8.46
CA VAL A 87 23.19 -6.78 -9.45
C VAL A 87 23.36 -6.12 -10.83
N GLY A 88 23.08 -4.81 -10.95
CA GLY A 88 23.23 -4.06 -12.19
C GLY A 88 22.25 -4.45 -13.30
N ARG A 89 21.10 -5.05 -12.95
CA ARG A 89 20.01 -5.41 -13.87
C ARG A 89 18.90 -4.36 -13.96
N THR A 90 18.90 -3.38 -13.06
CA THR A 90 17.91 -2.30 -13.03
C THR A 90 18.63 -0.96 -12.88
N ASP A 91 18.42 -0.08 -13.84
CA ASP A 91 18.89 1.31 -13.79
C ASP A 91 17.84 2.17 -13.07
N LEU A 92 18.22 2.76 -11.94
CA LEU A 92 17.36 3.64 -11.15
C LEU A 92 17.45 5.11 -11.55
N SER A 93 18.33 5.46 -12.51
CA SER A 93 18.43 6.82 -13.04
C SER A 93 17.31 7.16 -14.03
N LEU A 94 16.63 6.14 -14.56
CA LEU A 94 15.53 6.27 -15.49
C LEU A 94 14.23 5.76 -14.86
N VAL A 95 13.21 6.61 -14.82
CA VAL A 95 11.86 6.23 -14.39
C VAL A 95 10.93 6.26 -15.59
N SER A 96 10.31 5.12 -15.90
CA SER A 96 9.26 5.02 -16.90
C SER A 96 7.90 5.06 -16.21
N VAL A 97 7.04 5.99 -16.63
CA VAL A 97 5.67 6.12 -16.15
C VAL A 97 4.74 5.84 -17.31
N ASP A 98 3.92 4.80 -17.20
CA ASP A 98 2.80 4.58 -18.09
C ASP A 98 1.50 5.10 -17.44
N SER A 99 0.55 5.51 -18.28
CA SER A 99 -0.80 5.83 -17.85
C SER A 99 -1.79 5.16 -18.78
N THR A 100 -2.90 4.71 -18.23
CA THR A 100 -4.04 4.22 -19.01
C THR A 100 -5.22 5.14 -18.78
N THR A 101 -5.79 5.66 -19.87
CA THR A 101 -7.02 6.46 -19.81
C THR A 101 -8.16 5.63 -20.41
N VAL A 102 -9.18 5.34 -19.61
CA VAL A 102 -10.41 4.71 -20.08
C VAL A 102 -11.49 5.79 -20.14
N ARG A 103 -12.15 5.94 -21.30
CA ARG A 103 -13.32 6.83 -21.39
C ARG A 103 -14.40 6.31 -20.44
N ALA A 104 -14.87 7.17 -19.56
CA ALA A 104 -16.04 6.88 -18.75
C ALA A 104 -17.27 6.69 -19.68
N HIS A 105 -18.20 5.82 -19.30
CA HIS A 105 -19.47 5.71 -19.99
C HIS A 105 -20.20 7.06 -19.89
N GLN A 106 -21.00 7.42 -20.88
CA GLN A 106 -21.77 8.67 -20.87
C GLN A 106 -22.66 8.81 -19.62
N ASP A 107 -23.09 7.68 -19.05
CA ASP A 107 -23.90 7.60 -17.82
C ASP A 107 -23.06 7.67 -16.52
N SER A 108 -21.73 7.71 -16.63
CA SER A 108 -20.82 7.93 -15.50
C SER A 108 -20.62 9.41 -15.16
N ALA A 109 -21.17 10.32 -15.97
CA ALA A 109 -21.33 11.70 -15.55
C ALA A 109 -22.33 11.70 -14.37
N GLY A 110 -21.81 11.82 -13.14
CA GLY A 110 -22.62 11.86 -11.93
C GLY A 110 -23.61 13.04 -11.90
N MET A 111 -24.18 13.32 -10.73
CA MET A 111 -25.07 14.47 -10.55
C MET A 111 -24.43 15.77 -11.06
N ARG A 112 -25.17 16.53 -11.89
CA ARG A 112 -24.85 17.93 -12.18
C ARG A 112 -24.99 18.73 -10.89
N VAL A 113 -23.87 19.01 -10.25
CA VAL A 113 -23.82 19.87 -9.06
C VAL A 113 -24.10 21.31 -9.50
N SER A 114 -25.05 21.98 -8.85
CA SER A 114 -25.33 23.40 -9.14
C SER A 114 -24.13 24.24 -8.70
N LYS A 115 -23.91 25.39 -9.38
CA LYS A 115 -22.79 26.28 -9.07
C LYS A 115 -22.78 26.71 -7.59
N HIS A 116 -23.98 27.02 -7.06
CA HIS A 116 -24.16 27.34 -5.64
C HIS A 116 -23.76 26.18 -4.72
N LEU A 117 -24.11 24.93 -5.06
CA LEU A 117 -23.74 23.79 -4.23
C LEU A 117 -22.22 23.54 -4.25
N MET A 118 -21.54 23.79 -5.38
CA MET A 118 -20.08 23.76 -5.45
C MET A 118 -19.45 24.88 -4.61
N GLU A 119 -19.92 26.12 -4.74
CA GLU A 119 -19.43 27.26 -3.96
C GLU A 119 -19.60 27.03 -2.44
N ALA A 120 -20.74 26.49 -2.03
CA ALA A 120 -20.99 26.13 -0.62
C ALA A 120 -20.10 24.99 -0.12
N LEU A 121 -19.77 24.01 -0.97
CA LEU A 121 -18.83 22.94 -0.61
C LEU A 121 -17.39 23.47 -0.47
N GLU A 122 -16.96 24.34 -1.39
CA GLU A 122 -15.64 24.97 -1.34
C GLU A 122 -15.47 25.84 -0.08
N GLU A 123 -16.50 26.63 0.26
CA GLU A 123 -16.52 27.42 1.49
C GLU A 123 -16.43 26.53 2.74
N ALA A 124 -17.22 25.45 2.80
CA ALA A 124 -17.20 24.51 3.91
C ALA A 124 -15.84 23.78 4.07
N VAL A 125 -15.17 23.46 2.95
CA VAL A 125 -13.82 22.87 2.96
C VAL A 125 -12.81 23.88 3.52
N GLN A 126 -12.90 25.14 3.13
CA GLN A 126 -12.00 26.19 3.61
C GLN A 126 -12.20 26.51 5.09
N GLU A 127 -13.44 26.46 5.56
CA GLU A 127 -13.76 26.56 6.99
C GLU A 127 -13.19 25.39 7.79
N GLN A 128 -13.28 24.16 7.28
CA GLN A 128 -12.67 22.97 7.88
C GLN A 128 -11.14 23.08 7.96
N GLU A 129 -10.48 23.51 6.88
CA GLU A 129 -9.03 23.69 6.85
C GLU A 129 -8.55 24.79 7.80
N THR A 130 -9.24 25.94 7.82
CA THR A 130 -8.90 27.03 8.74
C THR A 130 -9.16 26.65 10.21
N ALA A 131 -10.20 25.87 10.50
CA ALA A 131 -10.45 25.32 11.83
C ALA A 131 -9.36 24.32 12.24
N ARG A 132 -8.93 23.44 11.31
CA ARG A 132 -7.84 22.48 11.53
C ARG A 132 -6.51 23.18 11.80
N GLN A 133 -6.21 24.25 11.06
CA GLN A 133 -5.01 25.07 11.25
C GLN A 133 -5.02 25.80 12.60
N LYS A 134 -6.14 26.44 12.96
CA LYS A 134 -6.30 27.08 14.29
C LYS A 134 -6.16 26.08 15.43
N GLY A 135 -6.64 24.85 15.25
CA GLY A 135 -6.49 23.75 16.22
C GLY A 135 -5.06 23.23 16.34
N ALA A 136 -4.25 23.30 15.28
CA ALA A 136 -2.82 22.99 15.31
C ALA A 136 -2.03 24.11 16.02
N ASP A 137 -2.30 25.37 15.70
CA ASP A 137 -1.64 26.52 16.33
C ASP A 137 -1.94 26.63 17.84
N ARG A 138 -3.19 26.35 18.24
CA ARG A 138 -3.55 26.31 19.68
C ARG A 138 -2.77 25.23 20.43
N ARG A 139 -2.59 24.04 19.84
CA ARG A 139 -1.80 22.97 20.46
C ARG A 139 -0.32 23.36 20.60
N ASN A 140 0.30 23.86 19.53
CA ASN A 140 1.68 24.35 19.55
C ASN A 140 1.92 25.49 20.57
N ARG A 141 0.91 26.34 20.80
CA ARG A 141 1.01 27.41 21.81
C ARG A 141 0.94 26.89 23.25
N THR A 142 0.29 25.75 23.47
CA THR A 142 0.12 25.15 24.81
C THR A 142 1.33 24.32 25.21
N ASP A 143 2.08 23.78 24.24
CA ASP A 143 3.32 23.00 24.45
C ASP A 143 4.60 23.87 24.56
N ARG A 144 4.48 25.21 24.60
CA ARG A 144 5.64 26.09 24.85
C ARG A 144 6.05 25.97 26.34
N PRO A 145 7.29 25.56 26.66
CA PRO A 145 7.72 25.48 28.05
C PRO A 145 7.72 26.89 28.67
N SER A 146 7.08 27.03 29.83
CA SER A 146 7.06 28.27 30.60
C SER A 146 8.48 28.59 31.09
N VAL A 147 9.17 29.51 30.43
CA VAL A 147 10.39 30.11 30.98
C VAL A 147 9.95 31.06 32.09
N GLY A 148 10.04 30.60 33.33
CA GLY A 148 9.83 31.44 34.52
C GLY A 148 10.93 32.50 34.63
N PRO A 149 10.63 33.69 35.18
CA PRO A 149 11.62 34.76 35.28
C PRO A 149 12.68 34.38 36.32
N SER A 150 13.93 34.25 35.88
CA SER A 150 15.11 34.18 36.76
C SER A 150 15.26 35.53 37.45
N GLY A 151 15.01 35.57 38.75
CA GLY A 151 15.16 36.77 39.58
C GLY A 151 16.60 37.27 39.55
N ALA A 152 16.76 38.55 39.22
CA ALA A 152 17.99 39.29 39.36
C ALA A 152 18.18 39.74 40.82
N ASP A 153 19.39 39.51 41.31
CA ASP A 153 20.20 40.35 42.18
C ASP A 153 19.50 41.24 43.21
N VAL A 154 19.67 40.86 44.48
CA VAL A 154 19.77 41.82 45.58
C VAL A 154 20.87 41.33 46.52
N SER A 155 22.00 42.04 46.58
CA SER A 155 22.50 42.67 47.81
C SER A 155 23.85 43.37 47.58
N SER A 156 23.89 44.68 47.86
CA SER A 156 25.13 45.39 48.23
C SER A 156 25.56 44.98 49.65
N ALA A 157 26.88 44.82 49.83
CA ALA A 157 27.68 45.29 50.97
C ALA A 157 29.17 45.08 50.64
#